data_AF-A0A6L2Q611-F1
#
_entry.id   AF-A0A6L2Q611-F1
#
_cell.length_a   1.000
_cell.length_b   1.000
_cell.length_c   1.000
_cell.angle_alpha   90.00
_cell.angle_beta   90.00
_cell.angle_gamma   90.00
#
_symmetry.space_group_name_H-M   'P 1'
#
loop_
_entity.id
_entity.type
_entity.pdbx_description
1 polymer ?
#
loop_
_entity_poly.entity_id
_entity_poly.type
_entity_poly.pdbx_seq_one_letter_code
_entity_poly.pdbx_strand_id
1 'polypeptide(L)' 'PPNIIDANSTQSSVAVRENQNITLTCKADGFPTPKLMWRREDGQGINIERRKK' A
#
# COMPACT_ATOMS: atom_id res chain seq x y z
N PRO A 1 -12.01 -14.10 8.24
CA PRO A 1 -10.64 -13.54 8.26
C PRO A 1 -10.40 -12.76 6.97
N PRO A 2 -9.58 -11.69 6.96
CA PRO A 2 -9.23 -11.00 5.73
C PRO A 2 -8.36 -11.89 4.84
N ASN A 3 -8.59 -11.85 3.54
CA ASN A 3 -7.80 -12.53 2.52
C ASN A 3 -7.19 -11.48 1.57
N ILE A 4 -5.88 -11.53 1.38
CA ILE A 4 -5.16 -10.58 0.51
C ILE A 4 -5.13 -11.18 -0.89
N ILE A 5 -5.59 -10.41 -1.87
CA ILE A 5 -5.67 -10.83 -3.26
C ILE A 5 -4.44 -10.32 -4.00
N ASP A 6 -3.38 -11.13 -4.01
CA ASP A 6 -2.10 -10.77 -4.66
C ASP A 6 -2.26 -10.53 -6.17
N ALA A 7 -3.16 -11.25 -6.83
CA ALA A 7 -3.43 -11.11 -8.27
C ALA A 7 -3.93 -9.71 -8.69
N ASN A 8 -4.47 -8.93 -7.74
CA ASN A 8 -4.96 -7.57 -7.95
C ASN A 8 -4.16 -6.54 -7.14
N SER A 9 -3.01 -6.96 -6.60
CA SER A 9 -2.12 -6.11 -5.81
C SER A 9 -0.81 -5.88 -6.57
N THR A 10 -0.05 -4.87 -6.16
CA THR A 10 1.30 -4.65 -6.68
C THR A 10 2.20 -5.80 -6.26
N GLN A 11 3.17 -6.17 -7.10
CA GLN A 11 4.17 -7.17 -6.76
C GLN A 11 4.90 -6.84 -5.44
N SER A 12 5.35 -7.87 -4.74
CA SER A 12 6.06 -7.75 -3.46
C SER A 12 7.34 -6.92 -3.54
N SER A 13 7.95 -6.83 -4.72
CA SER A 13 9.14 -6.01 -4.98
C SER A 13 8.95 -5.21 -6.26
N VAL A 14 9.12 -3.88 -6.17
CA VAL A 14 9.10 -2.99 -7.33
C VAL A 14 10.32 -2.06 -7.27
N ALA A 15 11.03 -1.96 -8.39
CA ALA A 15 12.13 -1.01 -8.55
C ALA A 15 11.65 0.21 -9.35
N VAL A 16 11.94 1.40 -8.83
CA VAL A 16 11.51 2.68 -9.41
C VAL A 16 12.72 3.60 -9.47
N ARG A 17 12.83 4.39 -10.54
CA ARG A 17 13.90 5.38 -10.65
C ARG A 17 13.69 6.51 -9.64
N GLU A 18 14.78 7.11 -9.19
CA GLU A 18 14.72 8.29 -8.34
C GLU A 18 13.89 9.41 -9.01
N ASN A 19 13.18 10.18 -8.19
CA ASN A 19 12.22 11.22 -8.63
C ASN A 19 11.05 10.73 -9.50
N GLN A 20 10.75 9.43 -9.52
CA GLN A 20 9.53 8.90 -10.13
C GLN A 20 8.48 8.56 -9.08
N ASN A 21 7.21 8.76 -9.44
CA ASN A 21 6.08 8.41 -8.60
C ASN A 21 5.70 6.96 -8.81
N ILE A 22 5.40 6.27 -7.70
CA ILE A 22 4.85 4.91 -7.71
C ILE A 22 3.56 4.88 -6.90
N THR A 23 2.63 4.04 -7.36
CA THR A 23 1.41 3.71 -6.62
C THR A 23 1.49 2.24 -6.21
N LEU A 24 1.45 1.97 -4.91
CA LEU A 24 1.31 0.61 -4.37
C LEU A 24 -0.18 0.30 -4.20
N THR A 25 -0.66 -0.73 -4.88
CA THR A 25 -2.03 -1.22 -4.83
C THR A 25 -2.10 -2.47 -3.98
N CYS A 26 -3.07 -2.54 -3.08
CA CYS A 26 -3.35 -3.73 -2.28
C CYS A 26 -4.86 -3.95 -2.26
N LYS A 27 -5.30 -5.17 -2.60
CA LYS A 27 -6.70 -5.58 -2.56
C LYS A 27 -6.86 -6.69 -1.55
N ALA A 28 -7.83 -6.55 -0.66
CA ALA A 28 -8.20 -7.59 0.29
C ALA A 28 -9.72 -7.78 0.29
N ASP A 29 -10.16 -9.03 0.43
CA ASP A 29 -11.55 -9.40 0.65
C ASP A 29 -11.75 -10.01 2.04
N GLY A 30 -12.99 -10.08 2.48
CA GLY A 30 -13.35 -10.60 3.78
C GLY A 30 -14.71 -10.11 4.23
N PHE A 31 -15.34 -10.86 5.12
CA PHE A 31 -16.60 -10.46 5.75
C PHE A 31 -16.44 -10.43 7.27
N PRO A 32 -16.71 -9.28 7.94
CA PRO A 32 -17.00 -7.97 7.35
C PRO A 32 -15.82 -7.39 6.56
N THR A 33 -16.09 -6.40 5.69
CA THR A 33 -15.10 -5.80 4.80
C THR A 33 -13.84 -5.35 5.57
N PRO A 34 -12.64 -5.78 5.15
CA PRO A 34 -11.42 -5.47 5.88
C PRO A 34 -11.02 -4.00 5.72
N LYS A 35 -10.34 -3.48 6.74
CA LYS A 35 -9.71 -2.15 6.70
C LYS A 35 -8.26 -2.30 6.24
N LEU A 36 -7.92 -1.67 5.12
CA LEU A 36 -6.56 -1.63 4.57
C LEU A 36 -5.78 -0.46 5.16
N MET A 37 -4.52 -0.71 5.53
CA MET A 37 -3.58 0.33 5.95
C MET A 37 -2.18 0.01 5.44
N TRP A 38 -1.48 1.04 4.98
CA TRP A 38 -0.08 0.93 4.59
C TRP A 38 0.81 1.25 5.79
N ARG A 39 1.89 0.49 5.93
CA ARG A 39 2.95 0.73 6.91
C ARG A 39 4.29 0.53 6.23
N ARG A 40 5.30 1.26 6.68
CA ARG A 40 6.68 0.94 6.31
C ARG A 40 7.14 -0.28 7.10
N GLU A 41 8.01 -1.07 6.48
CA GLU A 41 8.61 -2.25 7.10
C GLU A 41 9.49 -1.88 8.31
N ASP A 42 10.17 -0.73 8.22
CA ASP A 42 10.98 -0.16 9.31
C ASP A 42 10.17 0.45 10.46
N GLY A 43 8.83 0.41 10.38
CA GLY A 43 7.93 0.97 11.39
C GLY A 43 7.90 2.51 11.43
N GLN A 44 8.62 3.19 10.56
CA GLN A 44 8.58 4.64 10.47
C GLN A 44 7.26 5.12 9.85
N GLY A 45 6.86 6.34 10.21
CA GLY A 45 5.72 7.00 9.61
C GLY A 45 5.89 7.16 8.10
N ILE A 46 4.80 6.97 7.35
CA ILE A 46 4.76 7.35 5.94
C ILE A 46 4.69 8.88 5.91
N ASN A 47 5.69 9.53 5.32
CA ASN A 47 5.69 10.98 5.11
C ASN A 47 4.63 11.35 4.06
N ILE A 48 3.38 11.51 4.52
CA ILE A 48 2.29 12.00 3.70
C ILE A 48 2.47 13.52 3.67
N GLU A 49 3.10 14.04 2.62
CA GLU A 49 3.06 15.49 2.34
C GLU A 49 1.62 15.87 2.04
N ARG A 50 0.86 16.15 3.10
CA ARG A 50 -0.48 16.69 2.99
C ARG A 50 -0.32 18.11 2.47
N ARG A 51 -0.33 18.30 1.14
CA ARG A 51 -0.50 19.63 0.56
C ARG A 51 -1.74 20.24 1.21
N LYS A 52 -1.53 21.16 2.15
CA LYS A 52 -2.58 22.03 2.66
C LYS A 52 -2.93 22.95 1.48
N LYS A 53 -4.18 22.87 1.05
CA LYS A 53 -4.78 23.81 0.10
C LYS A 53 -4.79 25.21 0.70
#